data_AF-A4K506-F1
#
_entry.id   AF-A4K506-F1
#
_cell.length_a   1.000
_cell.length_b   1.000
_cell.length_c   1.000
_cell.angle_alpha   90.00
_cell.angle_beta   90.00
_cell.angle_gamma   90.00
#
_symmetry.space_group_name_H-M   'P 1'
#
loop_
_entity.id
_entity.type
_entity.pdbx_description
1 polymer ?
#
loop_
_entity_poly.entity_id
_entity_poly.type
_entity_poly.pdbx_seq_one_letter_code
_entity_poly.pdbx_strand_id
1 'polypeptide(L)'
;WAWNAPTELCVGALNEPLDLSLFSLVGSPRKNVTGQDVTIFYVDRLGYYPYIDHAGTVVHGGIPQNTSLQDHLDKARQDILYYIPTDH
;
A
#
# COMPACT_ATOMS: atom_id res chain seq x y z
N TRP A 1 9.17 -9.95 14.75
CA TRP A 1 8.41 -10.55 13.63
C TRP A 1 7.44 -9.45 13.14
N ALA A 2 6.49 -9.65 12.21
CA ALA A 2 5.58 -8.57 11.77
C ALA A 2 4.16 -9.09 11.50
N TRP A 3 3.14 -8.30 11.81
CA TRP A 3 1.74 -8.54 11.45
C TRP A 3 1.29 -7.53 10.42
N ASN A 4 0.81 -7.99 9.26
CA ASN A 4 0.22 -7.10 8.26
C ASN A 4 -1.01 -7.73 7.60
N ALA A 5 -2.04 -7.96 8.40
CA ALA A 5 -3.33 -8.50 7.96
C ALA A 5 -4.45 -7.53 8.37
N PRO A 6 -5.57 -7.47 7.62
CA PRO A 6 -6.65 -6.51 7.85
C PRO A 6 -7.57 -6.94 9.02
N THR A 7 -7.00 -7.09 10.22
CA THR A 7 -7.68 -7.63 11.40
C THR A 7 -8.86 -6.79 11.88
N GLU A 8 -8.90 -5.50 11.53
CA GLU A 8 -10.05 -4.63 11.74
C GLU A 8 -11.34 -5.14 11.09
N LEU A 9 -11.25 -5.94 10.02
CA LEU A 9 -12.42 -6.59 9.42
C LEU A 9 -12.99 -7.70 10.31
N CYS A 10 -12.13 -8.37 11.09
CA CYS A 10 -12.54 -9.41 12.03
C CYS A 10 -13.21 -8.80 13.27
N VAL A 11 -12.67 -7.71 13.81
CA VAL A 11 -13.26 -7.01 14.96
C VAL A 11 -14.67 -6.54 14.65
N GLY A 12 -14.90 -5.96 13.46
CA GLY A 12 -16.24 -5.52 13.06
C GLY A 12 -17.26 -6.65 12.87
N ALA A 13 -16.80 -7.89 12.60
CA ALA A 13 -17.66 -9.03 12.31
C ALA A 13 -17.89 -9.96 13.52
N LEU A 14 -16.88 -10.10 14.40
CA LEU A 14 -16.87 -11.06 15.50
C LEU A 14 -16.81 -10.39 16.88
N ASN A 15 -16.63 -9.06 16.93
CA ASN A 15 -16.56 -8.24 18.14
C ASN A 15 -15.45 -8.64 19.15
N GLU A 16 -14.51 -9.47 18.72
CA GLU A 16 -13.38 -9.94 19.52
C GLU A 16 -12.05 -9.45 18.92
N PRO A 17 -11.28 -8.59 19.63
CA PRO A 17 -9.98 -8.15 19.17
C PRO A 17 -8.94 -9.28 19.26
N LEU A 18 -8.10 -9.40 18.23
CA LEU A 18 -6.98 -10.33 18.23
C LEU A 18 -5.83 -9.79 19.09
N ASP A 19 -5.25 -10.64 19.93
CA ASP A 19 -4.04 -10.30 20.67
C ASP A 19 -2.83 -10.29 19.72
N LEU A 20 -2.35 -9.09 19.43
CA LEU A 20 -1.17 -8.84 18.61
C LEU A 20 0.03 -8.41 19.48
N SER A 21 0.01 -8.63 20.80
CA SER A 21 1.08 -8.21 21.72
C SER A 21 2.39 -8.95 21.52
N LEU A 22 2.33 -10.17 20.97
CA LEU A 22 3.53 -10.84 20.49
C LEU A 22 4.23 -9.95 19.47
N PHE A 23 3.49 -9.08 18.74
CA PHE A 23 3.87 -8.43 17.51
C PHE A 23 4.58 -7.04 17.64
N SER A 24 5.93 -6.93 17.54
CA SER A 24 6.78 -5.73 17.32
C SER A 24 6.46 -4.80 16.14
N LEU A 25 5.82 -5.26 15.07
CA LEU A 25 5.37 -4.43 13.95
C LEU A 25 3.95 -4.84 13.61
N VAL A 26 3.03 -3.89 13.60
CA VAL A 26 1.61 -4.12 13.30
C VAL A 26 1.14 -3.13 12.25
N GLY A 27 0.58 -3.64 11.17
CA GLY A 27 -0.02 -2.85 10.10
C GLY A 27 -1.23 -3.53 9.48
N SER A 28 -1.84 -2.86 8.51
CA SER A 28 -2.94 -3.37 7.71
C SER A 28 -2.70 -3.05 6.23
N PRO A 29 -2.93 -4.01 5.32
CA PRO A 29 -2.76 -3.77 3.89
C PRO A 29 -3.87 -2.90 3.28
N ARG A 30 -4.89 -2.49 4.04
CA ARG A 30 -6.01 -1.70 3.51
C ARG A 30 -5.57 -0.35 2.96
N LYS A 31 -6.25 0.10 1.90
CA LYS A 31 -5.91 1.32 1.16
C LYS A 31 -6.11 2.62 1.95
N ASN A 32 -7.00 2.63 2.92
CA ASN A 32 -7.38 3.81 3.69
C ASN A 32 -6.70 3.89 5.08
N VAL A 33 -5.71 3.03 5.33
CA VAL A 33 -4.97 3.02 6.59
C VAL A 33 -3.56 3.54 6.34
N THR A 34 -3.14 4.52 7.13
CA THR A 34 -1.88 5.26 6.98
C THR A 34 -1.21 5.42 8.35
N GLY A 35 0.06 5.83 8.38
CA GLY A 35 0.79 6.09 9.63
C GLY A 35 1.02 4.84 10.46
N GLN A 36 1.27 3.71 9.80
CA GLN A 36 1.53 2.42 10.45
C GLN A 36 3.02 2.11 10.46
N ASP A 37 3.46 1.28 11.41
CA ASP A 37 4.86 0.84 11.53
C ASP A 37 5.34 0.01 10.33
N VAL A 38 4.40 -0.54 9.55
CA VAL A 38 4.66 -1.25 8.30
C VAL A 38 3.63 -0.85 7.24
N THR A 39 4.12 -0.46 6.07
CA THR A 39 3.29 -0.09 4.92
C THR A 39 3.59 -1.00 3.74
N ILE A 40 2.55 -1.56 3.11
CA ILE A 40 2.67 -2.26 1.81
C ILE A 40 2.10 -1.38 0.71
N PHE A 41 2.89 -1.19 -0.35
CA PHE A 41 2.44 -0.56 -1.58
C PHE A 41 2.04 -1.62 -2.61
N TYR A 42 0.77 -1.63 -2.99
CA TYR A 42 0.30 -2.40 -4.15
C TYR A 42 0.55 -1.62 -5.44
N VAL A 43 0.39 -2.28 -6.60
CA VAL A 43 0.63 -1.71 -7.93
C VAL A 43 -0.14 -0.41 -8.19
N ASP A 44 -1.30 -0.22 -7.55
CA ASP A 44 -2.14 0.97 -7.68
C ASP A 44 -1.88 2.03 -6.57
N ARG A 45 -0.82 1.85 -5.77
CA ARG A 45 -0.55 2.67 -4.56
C ARG A 45 0.82 3.34 -4.51
N LEU A 46 1.70 3.14 -5.49
CA LEU A 46 3.01 3.79 -5.50
C LEU A 46 3.38 4.26 -6.90
N GLY A 47 3.18 5.56 -7.13
CA GLY A 47 3.49 6.17 -8.40
C GLY A 47 2.58 5.68 -9.53
N TYR A 48 2.98 6.01 -10.76
CA TYR A 48 2.33 5.50 -11.96
C TYR A 48 3.02 4.21 -12.40
N TYR A 49 2.75 3.11 -11.70
CA TYR A 49 3.33 1.82 -12.05
C TYR A 49 2.80 1.35 -13.42
N PRO A 50 3.66 1.10 -14.42
CA PRO A 50 3.23 0.66 -15.74
C PRO A 50 2.93 -0.84 -15.76
N TYR A 51 1.78 -1.23 -16.30
CA TYR A 51 1.41 -2.63 -16.48
C TYR A 51 0.37 -2.83 -17.58
N ILE A 52 0.28 -4.05 -18.09
CA ILE A 52 -0.80 -4.51 -18.97
C ILE A 52 -1.68 -5.43 -18.13
N ASP A 53 -2.97 -5.12 -18.03
CA ASP A 53 -3.89 -5.94 -17.23
C ASP A 53 -4.28 -7.24 -17.95
N HIS A 54 -5.06 -8.09 -17.27
CA HIS A 54 -5.52 -9.36 -17.83
C HIS A 54 -6.44 -9.22 -19.06
N ALA A 55 -7.06 -8.05 -19.26
CA ALA A 55 -7.87 -7.73 -20.44
C ALA A 55 -7.02 -7.16 -21.60
N GLY A 56 -5.72 -6.97 -21.40
CA GLY A 56 -4.82 -6.36 -22.38
C GLY A 56 -4.83 -4.82 -22.35
N THR A 57 -5.46 -4.20 -21.34
CA THR A 57 -5.48 -2.75 -21.19
C THR A 57 -4.10 -2.25 -20.81
N VAL A 58 -3.60 -1.26 -21.56
CA VAL A 58 -2.31 -0.62 -21.29
C VAL A 58 -2.50 0.48 -20.23
N VAL A 59 -1.92 0.29 -19.05
CA VAL A 59 -1.99 1.23 -17.93
C VAL A 59 -0.62 1.90 -17.73
N HIS A 60 -0.61 3.24 -17.61
CA HIS A 60 0.59 4.08 -17.49
C HIS A 60 1.70 3.77 -18.52
N GLY A 61 1.32 3.46 -19.76
CA GLY A 61 2.27 3.10 -20.83
C GLY A 61 2.60 1.61 -20.93
N GLY A 62 2.10 0.78 -20.01
CA GLY A 62 2.15 -0.68 -20.05
C GLY A 62 3.49 -1.29 -19.62
N ILE A 63 4.59 -0.66 -20.04
CA ILE A 63 5.95 -1.10 -19.81
C ILE A 63 6.84 0.08 -19.37
N PRO A 64 7.90 -0.14 -18.58
CA PRO A 64 8.71 0.95 -18.02
C PRO A 64 9.35 1.88 -19.05
N GLN A 65 9.73 1.38 -20.22
CA GLN A 65 10.33 2.20 -21.28
C GLN A 65 9.36 3.16 -21.96
N ASN A 66 8.05 2.98 -21.77
CA ASN A 66 7.00 3.77 -22.41
C ASN A 66 6.23 4.63 -21.38
N THR A 67 6.85 4.91 -20.23
CA THR A 67 6.27 5.76 -19.18
C THR A 67 7.22 6.89 -18.83
N SER A 68 6.67 8.00 -18.33
CA SER A 68 7.45 9.12 -17.81
C SER A 68 7.97 8.77 -16.41
N LEU A 69 9.29 8.61 -16.29
CA LEU A 69 9.92 8.37 -14.99
C LEU A 69 9.68 9.55 -14.03
N GLN A 70 9.68 10.78 -14.54
CA GLN A 70 9.45 11.97 -13.73
C GLN A 70 8.06 11.96 -13.10
N ASP A 71 7.02 11.71 -13.90
CA ASP A 71 5.64 11.68 -13.40
C ASP A 71 5.44 10.53 -12.40
N HIS A 72 6.07 9.37 -12.64
CA HIS A 72 6.06 8.26 -11.70
C HIS A 72 6.65 8.66 -10.34
N LEU A 73 7.81 9.31 -10.34
CA LEU A 73 8.51 9.73 -9.12
C LEU A 73 7.75 10.82 -8.37
N ASP A 74 7.18 11.80 -9.08
CA ASP A 74 6.37 12.86 -8.46
C ASP A 74 5.13 12.29 -7.79
N LYS A 75 4.46 11.35 -8.45
CA LYS A 75 3.31 10.63 -7.87
C LYS A 75 3.73 9.75 -6.70
N ALA A 76 4.83 9.00 -6.82
CA ALA A 76 5.35 8.12 -5.78
C ALA A 76 5.72 8.92 -4.51
N ARG A 77 6.31 10.11 -4.66
CA ARG A 77 6.57 11.01 -3.53
C ARG A 77 5.29 11.38 -2.79
N GLN A 78 4.23 11.73 -3.51
CA GLN A 78 2.93 12.04 -2.91
C GLN A 78 2.32 10.82 -2.20
N ASP A 79 2.42 9.64 -2.80
CA ASP A 79 1.93 8.39 -2.19
C ASP A 79 2.68 8.06 -0.91
N ILE A 80 4.02 8.15 -0.92
CA ILE A 80 4.85 7.90 0.26
C ILE A 80 4.45 8.85 1.39
N LEU A 81 4.34 10.16 1.11
CA LEU A 81 3.92 11.14 2.12
C LEU A 81 2.50 10.91 2.64
N TYR A 82 1.61 10.34 1.82
CA TYR A 82 0.26 10.01 2.23
C TYR A 82 0.21 8.79 3.17
N TYR A 83 0.90 7.69 2.83
CA TYR A 83 0.87 6.46 3.61
C TYR A 83 1.83 6.48 4.81
N ILE A 84 2.95 7.22 4.70
CA ILE A 84 4.01 7.35 5.70
C ILE A 84 4.21 8.84 6.03
N PRO A 85 3.29 9.44 6.81
CA PRO A 85 3.29 10.89 7.06
C PRO A 85 4.37 11.36 8.05
N THR A 86 5.00 10.44 8.77
CA THR A 86 6.00 10.72 9.81
C THR A 86 7.28 9.94 9.55
N ASP A 87 8.42 10.62 9.64
CA ASP A 87 9.73 9.98 9.79
C ASP A 87 9.88 9.63 11.28
N HIS A 88 9.91 8.34 11.60
CA HIS A 88 10.13 7.82 12.96
C HIS A 88 11.61 7.49 13.19
#